data_AF-A0A554G897-F1
#
_entry.id   AF-A0A554G897-F1
#
_cell.length_a   1.000
_cell.length_b   1.000
_cell.length_c   1.000
_cell.angle_alpha   90.00
_cell.angle_beta   90.00
_cell.angle_gamma   90.00
#
_symmetry.space_group_name_H-M   'P 1'
#
loop_
_entity.id
_entity.type
_entity.pdbx_description
1 polymer ?
#
loop_
_entity_poly.entity_id
_entity_poly.type
_entity_poly.pdbx_seq_one_letter_code
_entity_poly.pdbx_strand_id
1 'polypeptide(L)'
;MPTSREGAAVPAEPGSAETRARLLRREVAQVSLAQVRAPDAEWQPAQRDCAGLIRYAYRTAYRRVASERLATPLWQDARGVPSDFADAETLLTRSFLPLGRGSSAREQLRTGDVVAFRQDHDAGPVFHLMLVVRPEDRAHAPARVVYHPGEPGARVRTGVLDSLATEAPLEWRPVPANAAFLGFFRFKEWMS
;
A
#
# COMPACT_ATOMS: atom_id res chain seq x y z
N MET A 1 26.88 37.89 -25.17
CA MET A 1 25.95 37.50 -24.09
C MET A 1 24.75 36.81 -24.69
N PRO A 2 24.72 35.47 -24.86
CA PRO A 2 23.48 34.75 -25.04
C PRO A 2 22.95 34.31 -23.67
N THR A 3 21.70 34.67 -23.40
CA THR A 3 20.97 34.27 -22.20
C THR A 3 20.55 32.81 -22.29
N SER A 4 20.85 32.05 -21.23
CA SER A 4 20.41 30.68 -21.05
C SER A 4 18.88 30.60 -21.10
N ARG A 5 18.35 29.74 -21.97
CA ARG A 5 16.91 29.43 -22.01
C ARG A 5 16.65 28.36 -20.96
N GLU A 6 16.06 28.77 -19.86
CA GLU A 6 15.59 27.90 -18.78
C GLU A 6 14.54 26.94 -19.36
N GLY A 7 14.85 25.64 -19.30
CA GLY A 7 13.94 24.59 -19.76
C GLY A 7 12.77 24.47 -18.80
N ALA A 8 11.67 25.13 -19.12
CA ALA A 8 10.40 24.92 -18.44
C ALA A 8 9.97 23.46 -18.63
N ALA A 9 9.87 22.72 -17.53
CA ALA A 9 9.31 21.37 -17.53
C ALA A 9 7.86 21.44 -18.03
N VAL A 10 7.59 20.81 -19.17
CA VAL A 10 6.24 20.70 -19.72
C VAL A 10 5.39 19.90 -18.73
N PRO A 11 4.26 20.42 -18.23
CA PRO A 11 3.38 19.66 -17.34
C PRO A 11 2.89 18.40 -18.05
N ALA A 12 2.94 17.26 -17.35
CA ALA A 12 2.50 15.99 -17.91
C ALA A 12 0.99 16.03 -18.19
N GLU A 13 0.59 15.63 -19.41
CA GLU A 13 -0.81 15.55 -19.82
C GLU A 13 -1.62 14.64 -18.86
N PRO A 14 -2.83 15.02 -18.43
CA PRO A 14 -3.62 14.28 -17.42
C PRO A 14 -3.88 12.81 -17.81
N GLY A 15 -4.07 12.51 -19.10
CA GLY A 15 -4.22 11.14 -19.59
C GLY A 15 -2.98 10.25 -19.40
N SER A 16 -1.79 10.85 -19.35
CA SER A 16 -0.53 10.14 -19.07
C SER A 16 -0.39 9.80 -17.58
N ALA A 17 -0.87 10.69 -16.69
CA ALA A 17 -0.84 10.49 -15.25
C ALA A 17 -1.81 9.37 -14.82
N GLU A 18 -3.03 9.38 -15.35
CA GLU A 18 -4.01 8.30 -15.08
C GLU A 18 -3.52 6.95 -15.60
N THR A 19 -2.95 6.92 -16.81
CA THR A 19 -2.35 5.71 -17.38
C THR A 19 -1.20 5.19 -16.52
N ARG A 20 -0.32 6.09 -16.05
CA ARG A 20 0.78 5.72 -15.13
C ARG A 20 0.24 5.18 -13.80
N ALA A 21 -0.77 5.81 -13.21
CA ALA A 21 -1.39 5.34 -11.97
C ALA A 21 -2.00 3.94 -12.15
N ARG A 22 -2.67 3.66 -13.27
CA ARG A 22 -3.21 2.33 -13.60
C ARG A 22 -2.08 1.29 -13.70
N LEU A 23 -0.98 1.61 -14.39
CA LEU A 23 0.17 0.72 -14.51
C LEU A 23 0.86 0.47 -13.15
N LEU A 24 1.03 1.51 -12.33
CA LEU A 24 1.60 1.37 -10.98
C LEU A 24 0.74 0.47 -10.10
N ARG A 25 -0.58 0.67 -10.09
CA ARG A 25 -1.51 -0.19 -9.33
C ARG A 25 -1.42 -1.64 -9.79
N ARG A 26 -1.37 -1.88 -11.11
CA ARG A 26 -1.19 -3.22 -11.68
C ARG A 26 0.11 -3.86 -11.21
N GLU A 27 1.23 -3.16 -11.28
CA GLU A 27 2.52 -3.68 -10.80
C GLU A 27 2.53 -3.92 -9.30
N VAL A 28 1.92 -3.06 -8.48
CA VAL A 28 1.79 -3.28 -7.03
C VAL A 28 1.03 -4.59 -6.74
N ALA A 29 -0.05 -4.88 -7.47
CA ALA A 29 -0.73 -6.17 -7.36
C ALA A 29 0.16 -7.35 -7.76
N GLN A 30 0.85 -7.25 -8.90
CA GLN A 30 1.70 -8.34 -9.39
C GLN A 30 2.84 -8.65 -8.41
N VAL A 31 3.54 -7.62 -7.92
CA VAL A 31 4.65 -7.78 -6.99
C VAL A 31 4.17 -8.37 -5.67
N SER A 32 3.09 -7.86 -5.09
CA SER A 32 2.55 -8.36 -3.81
C SER A 32 2.05 -9.80 -3.91
N LEU A 33 1.32 -10.15 -4.97
CA LEU A 33 0.87 -11.53 -5.21
C LEU A 33 2.02 -12.49 -5.47
N ALA A 34 3.13 -12.03 -6.07
CA ALA A 34 4.32 -12.86 -6.23
C ALA A 34 4.91 -13.27 -4.87
N GLN A 35 4.89 -12.38 -3.88
CA GLN A 35 5.41 -12.66 -2.53
C GLN A 35 4.63 -13.75 -1.79
N VAL A 36 3.36 -13.97 -2.14
CA VAL A 36 2.55 -15.07 -1.60
C VAL A 36 3.11 -16.42 -2.03
N ARG A 37 3.61 -16.53 -3.27
CA ARG A 37 4.17 -17.78 -3.81
C ARG A 37 5.56 -18.04 -3.24
N ALA A 38 6.45 -17.05 -3.40
CA ALA A 38 7.82 -17.11 -2.93
C ALA A 38 8.31 -15.69 -2.68
N PRO A 39 8.83 -15.39 -1.47
CA PRO A 39 9.47 -14.11 -1.20
C PRO A 39 10.65 -13.89 -2.16
N ASP A 40 10.70 -12.72 -2.76
CA ASP A 40 11.80 -12.31 -3.63
C ASP A 40 13.11 -12.25 -2.83
N ALA A 41 14.22 -12.64 -3.47
CA ALA A 41 15.55 -12.55 -2.87
C ALA A 41 15.97 -11.09 -2.61
N GLU A 42 15.48 -10.15 -3.42
CA GLU A 42 15.72 -8.71 -3.23
C GLU A 42 14.94 -8.15 -2.03
N TRP A 43 13.87 -8.82 -1.60
CA TRP A 43 13.14 -8.44 -0.39
C TRP A 43 13.86 -8.93 0.86
N GLN A 44 14.68 -8.03 1.43
CA GLN A 44 15.55 -8.29 2.57
C GLN A 44 14.80 -8.94 3.75
N PRO A 45 15.32 -10.02 4.35
CA PRO A 45 14.65 -10.72 5.46
C PRO A 45 14.25 -9.83 6.64
N ALA A 46 15.09 -8.85 7.00
CA ALA A 46 14.84 -7.92 8.10
C ALA A 46 13.65 -6.96 7.87
N GLN A 47 13.15 -6.88 6.64
CA GLN A 47 12.00 -6.06 6.26
C GLN A 47 10.80 -6.93 5.83
N ARG A 48 10.80 -8.22 6.17
CA ARG A 48 9.67 -9.11 5.89
C ARG A 48 8.64 -8.98 7.01
N ASP A 49 7.95 -7.85 7.00
CA ASP A 49 6.85 -7.51 7.88
C ASP A 49 5.71 -6.88 7.07
N CYS A 50 4.61 -6.49 7.74
CA CYS A 50 3.44 -5.93 7.07
C CYS A 50 3.76 -4.62 6.33
N ALA A 51 4.50 -3.70 6.93
CA ALA A 51 4.89 -2.43 6.33
C ALA A 51 5.96 -2.62 5.24
N GLY A 52 6.87 -3.56 5.45
CA GLY A 52 7.90 -3.94 4.50
C GLY A 52 7.32 -4.52 3.22
N LEU A 53 6.23 -5.29 3.29
CA LEU A 53 5.49 -5.73 2.09
C LEU A 53 4.97 -4.53 1.29
N ILE A 54 4.35 -3.54 1.95
CA ILE A 54 3.86 -2.32 1.28
C ILE A 54 5.02 -1.58 0.63
N ARG A 55 6.09 -1.30 1.39
CA ARG A 55 7.28 -0.59 0.88
C ARG A 55 7.91 -1.30 -0.30
N TYR A 56 8.08 -2.62 -0.20
CA TYR A 56 8.69 -3.43 -1.25
C TYR A 56 7.81 -3.45 -2.51
N ALA A 57 6.50 -3.68 -2.39
CA ALA A 57 5.59 -3.71 -3.52
C ALA A 57 5.54 -2.37 -4.26
N TYR A 58 5.42 -1.26 -3.52
CA TYR A 58 5.39 0.08 -4.10
C TYR A 58 6.72 0.46 -4.73
N ARG A 59 7.84 0.34 -4.01
CA ARG A 59 9.16 0.72 -4.55
C ARG A 59 9.50 -0.07 -5.81
N THR A 60 9.17 -1.36 -5.85
CA THR A 60 9.39 -2.21 -7.04
C THR A 60 8.49 -1.78 -8.20
N ALA A 61 7.21 -1.50 -7.96
CA ALA A 61 6.30 -1.01 -8.99
C ALA A 61 6.78 0.33 -9.59
N TYR A 62 7.18 1.28 -8.74
CA TYR A 62 7.75 2.55 -9.21
C TYR A 62 9.05 2.34 -9.98
N ARG A 63 9.95 1.46 -9.52
CA ARG A 63 11.19 1.15 -10.26
C ARG A 63 10.92 0.62 -11.67
N ARG A 64 9.82 -0.12 -11.88
CA ARG A 64 9.46 -0.70 -13.18
C ARG A 64 8.70 0.24 -14.10
N VAL A 65 7.88 1.14 -13.54
CA VAL A 65 6.91 1.95 -14.31
C VAL A 65 7.31 3.42 -14.40
N ALA A 66 7.92 3.96 -13.35
CA ALA A 66 8.21 5.37 -13.19
C ALA A 66 9.49 5.55 -12.35
N SER A 67 10.59 4.96 -12.82
CA SER A 67 11.86 4.91 -12.08
C SER A 67 12.41 6.31 -11.75
N GLU A 68 12.13 7.29 -12.60
CA GLU A 68 12.49 8.70 -12.43
C GLU A 68 11.88 9.30 -11.16
N ARG A 69 10.70 8.84 -10.74
CA ARG A 69 10.08 9.29 -9.49
C ARG A 69 10.91 8.85 -8.27
N LEU A 70 11.73 7.81 -8.38
CA LEU A 70 12.59 7.35 -7.29
C LEU A 70 13.88 8.16 -7.13
N ALA A 71 14.04 9.29 -7.84
CA ALA A 71 15.12 10.25 -7.59
C ALA A 71 15.07 10.81 -6.15
N THR A 72 13.90 10.79 -5.53
CA THR A 72 13.72 10.98 -4.08
C THR A 72 12.95 9.80 -3.48
N PRO A 73 13.19 9.45 -2.20
CA PRO A 73 12.46 8.37 -1.55
C PRO A 73 10.94 8.54 -1.61
N LEU A 74 10.22 7.42 -1.73
CA LEU A 74 8.74 7.42 -1.72
C LEU A 74 8.16 7.73 -0.33
N TRP A 75 8.91 7.44 0.73
CA TRP A 75 8.43 7.52 2.10
C TRP A 75 9.06 8.70 2.82
N GLN A 76 8.48 9.01 3.97
CA GLN A 76 9.04 9.95 4.93
C GLN A 76 9.24 9.21 6.26
N ASP A 77 10.28 9.59 7.00
CA ASP A 77 10.48 9.13 8.38
C ASP A 77 9.45 9.79 9.33
N ALA A 78 9.50 9.45 10.61
CA ALA A 78 8.60 10.01 11.62
C ALA A 78 8.67 11.54 11.72
N ARG A 79 9.80 12.17 11.33
CA ARG A 79 10.01 13.62 11.32
C ARG A 79 9.54 14.28 10.02
N GLY A 80 9.09 13.51 9.02
CA GLY A 80 8.68 14.01 7.72
C GLY A 80 9.82 14.15 6.71
N VAL A 81 11.01 13.62 7.02
CA VAL A 81 12.18 13.69 6.12
C VAL A 81 12.11 12.53 5.11
N PRO A 82 12.39 12.75 3.81
CA PRO A 82 12.43 11.66 2.83
C PRO A 82 13.32 10.49 3.29
N SER A 83 12.78 9.28 3.21
CA SER A 83 13.41 8.06 3.74
C SER A 83 13.02 6.83 2.92
N ASP A 84 13.93 5.88 2.74
CA ASP A 84 13.63 4.56 2.17
C ASP A 84 12.88 3.64 3.14
N PHE A 85 12.84 4.00 4.43
CA PHE A 85 12.22 3.24 5.50
C PHE A 85 11.09 4.06 6.16
N ALA A 86 9.96 3.38 6.39
CA ALA A 86 8.87 3.85 7.25
C ALA A 86 8.18 2.61 7.84
N ASP A 87 7.93 2.60 9.15
CA ASP A 87 7.12 1.57 9.79
C ASP A 87 5.63 1.72 9.43
N ALA A 88 4.78 0.81 9.92
CA ALA A 88 3.36 0.78 9.58
C ALA A 88 2.63 2.07 9.99
N GLU A 89 2.92 2.60 11.19
CA GLU A 89 2.32 3.83 11.68
C GLU A 89 2.77 5.05 10.86
N THR A 90 4.06 5.16 10.60
CA THR A 90 4.67 6.24 9.81
C THR A 90 4.15 6.22 8.38
N LEU A 91 4.04 5.05 7.74
CA LEU A 91 3.42 4.92 6.41
C LEU A 91 1.98 5.46 6.44
N LEU A 92 1.18 4.97 7.39
CA LEU A 92 -0.24 5.31 7.46
C LEU A 92 -0.45 6.83 7.63
N THR A 93 0.34 7.46 8.50
CA THR A 93 0.21 8.88 8.85
C THR A 93 0.84 9.82 7.81
N ARG A 94 1.98 9.45 7.22
CA ARG A 94 2.74 10.32 6.32
C ARG A 94 2.46 10.07 4.85
N SER A 95 2.17 8.84 4.44
CA SER A 95 2.10 8.45 3.03
C SER A 95 0.69 8.11 2.55
N PHE A 96 -0.24 7.86 3.46
CA PHE A 96 -1.61 7.46 3.13
C PHE A 96 -2.65 8.47 3.63
N LEU A 97 -3.83 8.46 3.01
CA LEU A 97 -5.00 9.26 3.38
C LEU A 97 -6.20 8.34 3.66
N PRO A 98 -7.00 8.62 4.70
CA PRO A 98 -8.16 7.79 5.03
C PRO A 98 -9.26 7.93 3.98
N LEU A 99 -9.82 6.80 3.57
CA LEU A 99 -11.04 6.70 2.76
C LEU A 99 -12.29 6.53 3.64
N GLY A 100 -12.10 6.08 4.89
CA GLY A 100 -13.17 5.81 5.86
C GLY A 100 -13.27 4.35 6.27
N ARG A 101 -14.28 4.02 7.08
CA ARG A 101 -14.48 2.70 7.69
C ARG A 101 -15.73 1.96 7.18
N GLY A 102 -16.64 2.67 6.51
CA GLY A 102 -17.95 2.15 6.10
C GLY A 102 -17.98 1.46 4.72
N SER A 103 -19.17 1.01 4.31
CA SER A 103 -19.42 0.39 3.01
C SER A 103 -19.05 1.29 1.83
N SER A 104 -19.36 2.59 1.90
CA SER A 104 -18.99 3.55 0.84
C SER A 104 -17.47 3.61 0.61
N ALA A 105 -16.66 3.61 1.68
CA ALA A 105 -15.21 3.58 1.57
C ALA A 105 -14.72 2.26 0.93
N ARG A 106 -15.36 1.14 1.30
CA ARG A 106 -15.07 -0.20 0.76
C ARG A 106 -15.36 -0.29 -0.74
N GLU A 107 -16.46 0.27 -1.21
CA GLU A 107 -16.85 0.27 -2.64
C GLU A 107 -15.84 1.03 -3.51
N GLN A 108 -15.28 2.11 -2.95
CA GLN A 108 -14.30 3.00 -3.59
C GLN A 108 -12.87 2.44 -3.61
N LEU A 109 -12.60 1.30 -2.95
CA LEU A 109 -11.27 0.71 -2.90
C LEU A 109 -10.70 0.46 -4.30
N ARG A 110 -9.40 0.62 -4.43
CA ARG A 110 -8.63 0.31 -5.63
C ARG A 110 -7.41 -0.51 -5.24
N THR A 111 -6.84 -1.23 -6.20
CA THR A 111 -5.58 -1.95 -5.98
C THR A 111 -4.50 -1.03 -5.44
N GLY A 112 -3.80 -1.49 -4.40
CA GLY A 112 -2.77 -0.78 -3.66
C GLY A 112 -3.29 0.09 -2.51
N ASP A 113 -4.60 0.35 -2.42
CA ASP A 113 -5.15 0.88 -1.17
C ASP A 113 -4.90 -0.14 -0.03
N VAL A 114 -4.90 0.32 1.22
CA VAL A 114 -4.58 -0.53 2.38
C VAL A 114 -5.74 -0.59 3.37
N VAL A 115 -5.90 -1.75 3.99
CA VAL A 115 -6.72 -1.97 5.18
C VAL A 115 -5.80 -1.84 6.39
N ALA A 116 -6.13 -0.96 7.34
CA ALA A 116 -5.27 -0.70 8.48
C ALA A 116 -5.95 -1.08 9.81
N PHE A 117 -5.16 -1.67 10.70
CA PHE A 117 -5.54 -2.02 12.06
C PHE A 117 -4.52 -1.50 13.06
N ARG A 118 -4.97 -1.24 14.29
CA ARG A 118 -4.12 -0.96 15.46
C ARG A 118 -4.55 -1.89 16.59
N GLN A 119 -3.60 -2.64 17.11
CA GLN A 119 -3.78 -3.46 18.30
C GLN A 119 -3.02 -2.86 19.46
N ASP A 120 -3.65 -2.80 20.62
CA ASP A 120 -2.99 -2.38 21.85
C ASP A 120 -2.36 -3.61 22.51
N HIS A 121 -1.05 -3.57 22.72
CA HIS A 121 -0.27 -4.60 23.42
C HIS A 121 0.46 -3.98 24.61
N ASP A 122 0.94 -4.81 25.54
CA ASP A 122 1.69 -4.34 26.72
C ASP A 122 2.92 -3.50 26.36
N ALA A 123 3.57 -3.82 25.24
CA ALA A 123 4.73 -3.10 24.71
C ALA A 123 4.38 -1.83 23.91
N GLY A 124 3.09 -1.50 23.79
CA GLY A 124 2.58 -0.36 23.02
C GLY A 124 1.73 -0.78 21.82
N PRO A 125 1.20 0.20 21.06
CA PRO A 125 0.35 -0.07 19.93
C PRO A 125 1.13 -0.69 18.76
N VAL A 126 0.56 -1.72 18.15
CA VAL A 126 1.08 -2.38 16.95
C VAL A 126 0.14 -2.12 15.79
N PHE A 127 0.68 -1.54 14.72
CA PHE A 127 -0.06 -1.29 13.49
C PHE A 127 0.11 -2.45 12.52
N HIS A 128 -0.97 -2.84 11.86
CA HIS A 128 -0.96 -3.89 10.85
C HIS A 128 -1.64 -3.41 9.57
N LEU A 129 -0.95 -3.61 8.44
CA LEU A 129 -1.41 -3.18 7.13
C LEU A 129 -1.63 -4.39 6.22
N MET A 130 -2.75 -4.38 5.51
CA MET A 130 -3.04 -5.34 4.46
C MET A 130 -3.24 -4.62 3.13
N LEU A 131 -2.52 -5.03 2.08
CA LEU A 131 -2.63 -4.45 0.75
C LEU A 131 -3.87 -4.98 0.04
N VAL A 132 -4.73 -4.10 -0.47
CA VAL A 132 -5.88 -4.46 -1.29
C VAL A 132 -5.42 -4.75 -2.72
N VAL A 133 -5.83 -5.90 -3.24
CA VAL A 133 -5.66 -6.28 -4.65
C VAL A 133 -7.04 -6.55 -5.25
N ARG A 134 -7.41 -5.74 -6.24
CA ARG A 134 -8.62 -5.94 -7.03
C ARG A 134 -8.23 -6.44 -8.42
N PRO A 135 -8.98 -7.40 -9.00
CA PRO A 135 -8.85 -7.69 -10.41
C PRO A 135 -9.26 -6.46 -11.23
N GLU A 136 -8.70 -6.33 -12.43
CA GLU A 136 -9.08 -5.27 -13.37
C GLU A 136 -10.55 -5.41 -13.78
N ASP A 137 -11.01 -6.67 -13.94
CA ASP A 137 -12.42 -6.99 -14.12
C ASP A 137 -13.02 -7.60 -12.84
N ARG A 138 -13.95 -6.85 -12.21
CA ARG A 138 -14.64 -7.25 -10.98
C ARG A 138 -15.60 -8.43 -11.17
N ALA A 139 -16.07 -8.70 -12.39
CA ALA A 139 -16.94 -9.84 -12.67
C ALA A 139 -16.21 -11.18 -12.55
N HIS A 140 -14.87 -11.17 -12.66
CA HIS A 140 -14.06 -12.39 -12.74
C HIS A 140 -13.49 -12.85 -11.40
N ALA A 141 -13.33 -11.97 -10.40
CA ALA A 141 -12.84 -12.37 -9.08
C ALA A 141 -13.20 -11.35 -7.97
N PRO A 142 -13.34 -11.81 -6.71
CA PRO A 142 -13.52 -10.91 -5.59
C PRO A 142 -12.23 -10.14 -5.26
N ALA A 143 -12.38 -8.98 -4.61
CA ALA A 143 -11.24 -8.25 -4.06
C ALA A 143 -10.54 -9.08 -2.97
N ARG A 144 -9.21 -9.02 -2.96
CA ARG A 144 -8.36 -9.74 -2.00
C ARG A 144 -7.57 -8.76 -1.17
N VAL A 145 -7.11 -9.24 -0.03
CA VAL A 145 -6.02 -8.64 0.73
C VAL A 145 -4.77 -9.50 0.60
N VAL A 146 -3.60 -8.87 0.62
CA VAL A 146 -2.28 -9.50 0.70
C VAL A 146 -1.54 -8.88 1.86
N TYR A 147 -1.02 -9.70 2.77
CA TYR A 147 -0.42 -9.21 4.01
C TYR A 147 0.66 -10.15 4.52
N HIS A 148 1.63 -9.60 5.25
CA HIS A 148 2.57 -10.38 6.05
C HIS A 148 2.06 -10.40 7.49
N PRO A 149 1.90 -11.57 8.13
CA PRO A 149 1.22 -11.68 9.43
C PRO A 149 2.01 -11.06 10.60
N GLY A 150 3.33 -10.91 10.45
CA GLY A 150 4.18 -10.13 11.36
C GLY A 150 5.15 -10.98 12.17
N GLU A 151 4.94 -12.30 12.24
CA GLU A 151 5.87 -13.20 12.90
C GLU A 151 7.15 -13.39 12.06
N PRO A 152 8.35 -13.40 12.68
CA PRO A 152 9.60 -13.67 11.98
C PRO A 152 9.56 -14.99 11.21
N GLY A 153 9.94 -14.95 9.94
CA GLY A 153 9.96 -16.13 9.06
C GLY A 153 8.60 -16.59 8.55
N ALA A 154 7.51 -15.91 8.91
CA ALA A 154 6.20 -16.19 8.34
C ALA A 154 6.15 -15.91 6.83
N ARG A 155 5.21 -16.56 6.15
CA ARG A 155 4.94 -16.34 4.72
C ARG A 155 3.87 -15.27 4.55
N VAL A 156 3.97 -14.51 3.46
CA VAL A 156 2.90 -13.61 3.02
C VAL A 156 1.64 -14.43 2.73
N ARG A 157 0.50 -13.95 3.21
CA ARG A 157 -0.81 -14.58 3.06
C ARG A 157 -1.71 -13.73 2.17
N THR A 158 -2.76 -14.36 1.66
CA THR A 158 -3.84 -13.67 0.95
C THR A 158 -5.19 -14.18 1.42
N GLY A 159 -6.19 -13.30 1.47
CA GLY A 159 -7.57 -13.63 1.82
C GLY A 159 -8.55 -12.85 0.96
N VAL A 160 -9.79 -13.33 0.89
CA VAL A 160 -10.89 -12.59 0.25
C VAL A 160 -11.35 -11.48 1.20
N LEU A 161 -11.40 -10.25 0.71
CA LEU A 161 -11.72 -9.08 1.55
C LEU A 161 -13.12 -9.18 2.16
N ASP A 162 -14.10 -9.72 1.42
CA ASP A 162 -15.48 -9.94 1.89
C ASP A 162 -15.55 -10.98 3.00
N SER A 163 -14.94 -12.15 2.81
CA SER A 163 -14.82 -13.16 3.88
C SER A 163 -14.11 -12.62 5.12
N LEU A 164 -13.10 -11.74 4.98
CA LEU A 164 -12.41 -11.16 6.14
C LEU A 164 -13.36 -10.37 7.06
N ALA A 165 -14.43 -9.77 6.52
CA ALA A 165 -15.38 -9.00 7.30
C ALA A 165 -16.27 -9.87 8.22
N THR A 166 -16.41 -11.15 7.90
CA THR A 166 -17.35 -12.07 8.58
C THR A 166 -16.65 -13.23 9.27
N GLU A 167 -15.58 -13.77 8.68
CA GLU A 167 -14.94 -15.02 9.08
C GLU A 167 -13.67 -14.83 9.91
N ALA A 168 -13.03 -13.66 9.83
CA ALA A 168 -11.82 -13.38 10.63
C ALA A 168 -12.13 -13.34 12.15
N PRO A 169 -11.13 -13.48 13.03
CA PRO A 169 -11.26 -13.05 14.42
C PRO A 169 -11.73 -11.60 14.52
N LEU A 170 -12.50 -11.27 15.56
CA LEU A 170 -13.22 -10.00 15.67
C LEU A 170 -12.29 -8.78 15.52
N GLU A 171 -11.11 -8.85 16.14
CA GLU A 171 -10.08 -7.81 16.12
C GLU A 171 -9.48 -7.56 14.73
N TRP A 172 -9.64 -8.51 13.80
CA TRP A 172 -9.14 -8.43 12.42
C TRP A 172 -10.24 -8.23 11.37
N ARG A 173 -11.50 -8.04 11.78
CA ARG A 173 -12.60 -7.76 10.84
C ARG A 173 -12.57 -6.29 10.41
N PRO A 174 -12.50 -5.96 9.11
CA PRO A 174 -12.57 -4.59 8.61
C PRO A 174 -14.02 -4.07 8.58
N VAL A 175 -14.63 -3.97 9.77
CA VAL A 175 -16.00 -3.50 9.97
C VAL A 175 -16.02 -2.31 10.93
N PRO A 176 -16.92 -1.31 10.76
CA PRO A 176 -16.94 -0.10 11.59
C PRO A 176 -17.02 -0.36 13.10
N ALA A 177 -17.67 -1.45 13.51
CA ALA A 177 -17.84 -1.82 14.92
C ALA A 177 -16.53 -2.32 15.57
N ASN A 178 -15.54 -2.76 14.80
CA ASN A 178 -14.25 -3.20 15.32
C ASN A 178 -13.36 -1.98 15.63
N ALA A 179 -13.10 -1.71 16.91
CA ALA A 179 -12.28 -0.58 17.35
C ALA A 179 -10.82 -0.66 16.87
N ALA A 180 -10.29 -1.88 16.67
CA ALA A 180 -8.94 -2.07 16.13
C ALA A 180 -8.86 -1.71 14.64
N PHE A 181 -9.97 -1.72 13.91
CA PHE A 181 -10.00 -1.37 12.49
C PHE A 181 -9.97 0.16 12.31
N LEU A 182 -8.83 0.68 11.85
CA LEU A 182 -8.62 2.12 11.63
C LEU A 182 -9.32 2.62 10.37
N GLY A 183 -9.49 1.76 9.37
CA GLY A 183 -10.15 2.10 8.11
C GLY A 183 -9.40 1.64 6.87
N PHE A 184 -9.94 2.08 5.74
CA PHE A 184 -9.31 1.96 4.44
C PHE A 184 -8.53 3.22 4.12
N PHE A 185 -7.38 3.08 3.46
CA PHE A 185 -6.51 4.21 3.16
C PHE A 185 -5.96 4.13 1.74
N ARG A 186 -5.73 5.28 1.12
CA ARG A 186 -5.17 5.42 -0.23
C ARG A 186 -3.84 6.15 -0.19
N PHE A 187 -2.91 5.69 -1.02
CA PHE A 187 -1.61 6.36 -1.18
C PHE A 187 -1.79 7.78 -1.73
N LYS A 188 -1.15 8.77 -1.10
CA LYS A 188 -1.33 10.20 -1.38
C LYS A 188 -1.08 10.58 -2.84
N GLU A 189 -0.05 10.00 -3.47
CA GLU A 189 0.29 10.33 -4.87
C GLU A 189 -0.72 9.80 -5.89
N TRP A 190 -1.70 8.98 -5.48
CA TRP A 190 -2.73 8.44 -6.38
C TRP A 190 -4.11 9.04 -6.13
N MET A 191 -4.15 10.22 -5.50
CA MET A 191 -5.37 11.00 -5.29
C MET A 191 -5.58 12.12 -6.32
N SER A 192 -4.68 12.21 -7.31
CA SER A 192 -4.78 13.10 -8.47
C SER A 192 -5.63 12.51 -9.58
#